data_AF-A0A497EQX6-F1
#
_entry.id   AF-A0A497EQX6-F1
#
_cell.length_a   1.000
_cell.length_b   1.000
_cell.length_c   1.000
_cell.angle_alpha   90.00
_cell.angle_beta   90.00
_cell.angle_gamma   90.00
#
_symmetry.space_group_name_H-M   'P 1'
#
loop_
_entity.id
_entity.type
_entity.pdbx_description
1 polymer ?
#
loop_
_entity_poly.entity_id
_entity_poly.type
_entity_poly.pdbx_seq_one_letter_code
_entity_poly.pdbx_strand_id
1 'polypeptide(L)'
;MSLKKLEERAFVFFYHFHGFGYSLHKEVEKNVFGFLSRFGYQPKEDYSTRMKKWREKHEKQINIQLEYENLIEQGMLKLNEENKYELTEKGREEAEKSAKEMEKAAISIRDRLLSPTAAARNTVIADFFLAVVKLLAGFFSASVGLIADGADAAIDTVSASVVWAGIKFKKEFLGTLIIISMMFITAISIGYESVTKIIDAITATIPPISMPYLVVAVEGIALVAAAILHFYQRYV
;
A
#
# COMPACT_ATOMS: atom_id res chain seq x y z
N MET A 1 6.92 -26.02 -5.96
CA MET A 1 7.40 -25.17 -4.85
C MET A 1 6.98 -25.85 -3.56
N SER A 2 7.90 -26.11 -2.61
CA SER A 2 7.56 -26.85 -1.38
C SER A 2 6.70 -26.00 -0.43
N LEU A 3 5.80 -26.65 0.30
CA LEU A 3 4.86 -26.05 1.27
C LEU A 3 5.57 -25.10 2.24
N LYS A 4 6.71 -25.57 2.78
CA LYS A 4 7.57 -24.83 3.69
C LYS A 4 8.05 -23.49 3.12
N LYS A 5 8.35 -23.45 1.82
CA LYS A 5 8.83 -22.25 1.12
C LYS A 5 7.69 -21.26 0.82
N LEU A 6 6.45 -21.76 0.73
CA LEU A 6 5.25 -20.94 0.56
C LEU A 6 4.80 -20.32 1.88
N GLU A 7 4.83 -21.12 2.94
CA GLU A 7 4.54 -20.72 4.32
C GLU A 7 5.55 -19.68 4.82
N GLU A 8 6.84 -19.90 4.58
CA GLU A 8 7.90 -18.94 4.90
C GLU A 8 7.68 -17.63 4.14
N ARG A 9 7.28 -17.66 2.86
CA ARG A 9 6.97 -16.44 2.10
C ARG A 9 5.69 -15.74 2.57
N ALA A 10 4.63 -16.48 2.89
CA ALA A 10 3.38 -15.89 3.37
C ALA A 10 3.56 -15.31 4.77
N PHE A 11 4.23 -16.03 5.67
CA PHE A 11 4.58 -15.54 6.99
C PHE A 11 5.53 -14.34 6.90
N VAL A 12 6.58 -14.40 6.07
CA VAL A 12 7.47 -13.25 5.83
C VAL A 12 6.71 -12.09 5.20
N PHE A 13 5.74 -12.33 4.31
CA PHE A 13 4.88 -11.30 3.73
C PHE A 13 4.00 -10.67 4.78
N PHE A 14 3.24 -11.43 5.58
CA PHE A 14 2.38 -10.86 6.62
C PHE A 14 3.19 -10.19 7.72
N TYR A 15 4.29 -10.82 8.17
CA TYR A 15 5.16 -10.27 9.19
C TYR A 15 5.86 -9.00 8.71
N HIS A 16 6.36 -8.98 7.47
CA HIS A 16 6.88 -7.75 6.89
C HIS A 16 5.77 -6.76 6.52
N PHE A 17 4.56 -7.17 6.15
CA PHE A 17 3.46 -6.24 5.82
C PHE A 17 2.97 -5.56 7.09
N HIS A 18 2.89 -6.29 8.20
CA HIS A 18 2.62 -5.74 9.51
C HIS A 18 3.79 -4.86 9.99
N GLY A 19 5.03 -5.35 9.84
CA GLY A 19 6.26 -4.62 10.15
C GLY A 19 6.46 -3.37 9.28
N PHE A 20 6.00 -3.40 8.04
CA PHE A 20 5.98 -2.30 7.10
C PHE A 20 4.85 -1.35 7.43
N GLY A 21 3.65 -1.83 7.73
CA GLY A 21 2.61 -0.98 8.32
C GLY A 21 3.15 -0.19 9.50
N TYR A 22 3.94 -0.82 10.38
CA TYR A 22 4.63 -0.15 11.49
C TYR A 22 5.77 0.79 11.06
N SER A 23 6.63 0.40 10.11
CA SER A 23 7.76 1.22 9.68
C SER A 23 7.32 2.40 8.82
N LEU A 24 6.35 2.19 7.94
CA LEU A 24 5.72 3.15 7.06
C LEU A 24 4.90 4.15 7.88
N HIS A 25 4.13 3.68 8.88
CA HIS A 25 3.49 4.58 9.86
C HIS A 25 4.56 5.40 10.58
N LYS A 26 5.64 4.79 11.07
CA LYS A 26 6.72 5.52 11.75
C LYS A 26 7.41 6.54 10.85
N GLU A 27 7.70 6.21 9.60
CA GLU A 27 8.42 7.08 8.64
C GLU A 27 7.52 8.23 8.15
N VAL A 28 6.27 7.93 7.78
CA VAL A 28 5.28 8.92 7.35
C VAL A 28 4.95 9.86 8.50
N GLU A 29 4.69 9.33 9.69
CA GLU A 29 4.36 10.15 10.86
C GLU A 29 5.56 11.01 11.29
N LYS A 30 6.80 10.47 11.23
CA LYS A 30 8.02 11.25 11.48
C LYS A 30 8.23 12.37 10.45
N ASN A 31 8.01 12.10 9.16
CA ASN A 31 8.18 13.11 8.11
C ASN A 31 7.06 14.15 8.13
N VAL A 32 5.82 13.75 8.39
CA VAL A 32 4.67 14.64 8.57
C VAL A 32 4.85 15.48 9.84
N PHE A 33 5.30 14.92 10.96
CA PHE A 33 5.62 15.69 12.16
C PHE A 33 6.85 16.59 11.98
N GLY A 34 7.87 16.13 11.25
CA GLY A 34 9.03 16.96 10.88
C GLY A 34 8.61 18.15 10.01
N PHE A 35 7.60 17.97 9.15
CA PHE A 35 7.01 19.04 8.37
C PHE A 35 6.11 19.96 9.22
N LEU A 36 5.22 19.41 10.06
CA LEU A 36 4.31 20.18 10.91
C LEU A 36 5.02 20.95 12.04
N SER A 37 6.14 20.44 12.56
CA SER A 37 6.98 21.14 13.53
C SER A 37 7.66 22.37 12.95
N ARG A 38 7.92 22.41 11.63
CA ARG A 38 8.36 23.63 10.93
C ARG A 38 7.27 24.72 10.91
N PHE A 39 6.02 24.35 11.12
CA PHE A 39 4.87 25.25 11.26
C PHE A 39 4.46 25.50 12.72
N GLY A 40 5.32 25.15 13.70
CA GLY A 40 5.11 25.47 15.11
C GLY A 40 4.23 24.48 15.89
N TYR A 41 3.86 23.34 15.31
CA TYR A 41 3.08 22.31 16.00
C TYR A 41 4.00 21.37 16.80
N GLN A 42 3.93 21.41 18.13
CA GLN A 42 4.64 20.47 19.02
C GLN A 42 3.65 19.48 19.65
N PRO A 43 3.77 18.16 19.37
CA PRO A 43 2.93 17.15 19.99
C PRO A 43 3.25 16.98 21.48
N LYS A 44 2.22 16.71 22.30
CA LYS A 44 2.30 16.54 23.76
C LYS A 44 2.96 15.24 24.23
N GLU A 45 3.12 14.24 23.37
CA GLU A 45 3.73 12.94 23.70
C GLU A 45 4.65 12.46 22.57
N ASP A 46 5.85 12.01 22.93
CA ASP A 46 6.80 11.39 22.01
C ASP A 46 6.32 9.97 21.62
N TYR A 47 6.18 9.73 20.32
CA TYR A 47 5.64 8.50 19.72
C TYR A 47 6.35 7.24 20.22
N SER A 48 7.67 7.34 20.43
CA SER A 48 8.51 6.27 20.97
C SER A 48 7.96 5.70 22.29
N THR A 49 7.38 6.56 23.12
CA THR A 49 6.89 6.26 24.47
C THR A 49 5.50 5.62 24.42
N ARG A 50 4.63 6.12 23.54
CA ARG A 50 3.30 5.54 23.28
C ARG A 50 3.40 4.13 22.70
N MET A 51 4.35 3.95 21.78
CA MET A 51 4.59 2.68 21.08
C MET A 51 5.18 1.62 22.01
N LYS A 52 6.10 2.00 22.90
CA LYS A 52 6.66 1.09 23.90
C LYS A 52 5.58 0.53 24.83
N LYS A 53 4.66 1.38 25.29
CA LYS A 53 3.49 0.96 26.08
C LYS A 53 2.55 0.01 25.33
N TRP A 54 2.32 0.23 24.03
CA TRP A 54 1.43 -0.62 23.24
C TRP A 54 2.05 -1.99 22.92
N ARG A 55 3.36 -2.02 22.63
CA ARG A 55 4.13 -3.25 22.42
C ARG A 55 4.20 -4.08 23.71
N GLU A 56 4.53 -3.46 24.83
CA GLU A 56 4.50 -4.12 26.15
C GLU A 56 3.11 -4.67 26.51
N LYS A 57 2.03 -4.09 25.96
CA LYS A 57 0.65 -4.58 26.16
C LYS A 57 0.30 -5.80 25.30
N HIS A 58 0.79 -5.86 24.06
CA HIS A 58 0.51 -6.98 23.13
C HIS A 58 1.50 -8.14 23.27
N GLU A 59 2.77 -7.85 23.55
CA GLU A 59 3.80 -8.86 23.78
C GLU A 59 3.57 -9.62 25.10
N LYS A 60 2.88 -9.00 26.07
CA LYS A 60 2.39 -9.66 27.30
C LYS A 60 1.25 -10.65 27.08
N GLN A 61 0.62 -10.70 25.90
CA GLN A 61 -0.51 -11.62 25.66
C GLN A 61 -0.11 -13.00 25.14
N ILE A 62 1.13 -13.20 24.67
CA ILE A 62 1.62 -14.52 24.27
C ILE A 62 2.39 -15.11 25.44
N ASN A 63 1.68 -15.56 26.46
CA ASN A 63 2.29 -16.31 27.55
C ASN A 63 2.44 -17.76 27.10
N ILE A 64 3.60 -18.08 26.54
CA ILE A 64 3.96 -19.39 26.00
C ILE A 64 3.71 -20.52 27.03
N GLN A 65 3.88 -20.25 28.33
CA GLN A 65 3.58 -21.23 29.38
C GLN A 65 2.10 -21.57 29.49
N LEU A 66 1.21 -20.58 29.38
CA LEU A 66 -0.24 -20.79 29.41
C LEU A 66 -0.74 -21.53 28.16
N GLU A 67 -0.08 -21.33 27.01
CA GLU A 67 -0.38 -22.10 25.80
C GLU A 67 0.04 -23.57 25.94
N TYR A 68 1.20 -23.86 26.53
CA TYR A 68 1.62 -25.23 26.79
C TYR A 68 0.69 -25.95 27.77
N GLU A 69 0.30 -25.28 28.86
CA GLU A 69 -0.66 -25.83 29.82
C GLU A 69 -2.01 -26.14 29.16
N ASN A 70 -2.54 -25.23 28.33
CA ASN A 70 -3.76 -25.47 27.56
C ASN A 70 -3.65 -26.64 26.58
N LEU A 71 -2.52 -26.78 25.88
CA LEU A 71 -2.31 -27.87 24.91
C LEU A 71 -2.17 -29.24 25.61
N ILE A 72 -1.64 -29.25 26.84
CA ILE A 72 -1.61 -30.45 27.69
C ILE A 72 -3.02 -30.76 28.23
N GLU A 73 -3.76 -29.77 28.73
CA GLU A 73 -5.15 -29.94 29.21
C GLU A 73 -6.10 -30.42 28.10
N GLN A 74 -5.91 -29.96 26.87
CA GLN A 74 -6.71 -30.39 25.71
C GLN A 74 -6.32 -31.79 25.19
N GLY A 75 -5.29 -32.39 25.79
CA GLY A 75 -4.77 -33.72 25.45
C GLY A 75 -4.07 -33.76 24.11
N MET A 76 -3.50 -32.64 23.66
CA MET A 76 -2.78 -32.52 22.38
C MET A 76 -1.27 -32.76 22.53
N LEU A 77 -0.72 -32.52 23.72
CA LEU A 77 0.68 -32.79 24.08
C LEU A 77 0.77 -33.75 25.27
N LYS A 78 1.74 -34.67 25.23
CA LYS A 78 2.17 -35.49 26.38
C LYS A 78 3.64 -35.23 26.68
N LEU A 79 4.03 -35.35 27.95
CA LEU A 79 5.43 -35.43 28.34
C LEU A 79 5.89 -36.88 28.29
N ASN A 80 6.94 -37.16 27.53
CA ASN A 80 7.62 -38.46 27.51
C ASN A 80 8.56 -38.57 28.75
N GLU A 81 8.98 -39.79 29.07
CA GLU A 81 9.87 -40.13 30.19
C GLU A 81 11.21 -39.37 30.17
N GLU A 82 11.62 -38.87 29.00
CA GLU A 82 12.80 -38.01 28.82
C GLU A 82 12.55 -36.51 29.05
N ASN A 83 11.42 -36.12 29.66
CA ASN A 83 10.99 -34.72 29.81
C ASN A 83 10.85 -33.95 28.48
N LYS A 84 10.50 -34.65 27.40
CA LYS A 84 10.26 -34.05 26.07
C LYS A 84 8.76 -34.04 25.77
N TYR A 85 8.28 -32.95 25.17
CA TYR A 85 6.92 -32.85 24.68
C TYR A 85 6.75 -33.65 23.38
N GLU A 86 5.80 -34.57 23.37
CA GLU A 86 5.37 -35.32 22.19
C GLU A 86 3.91 -35.00 21.88
N LEU A 87 3.59 -34.90 20.59
CA LEU A 87 2.20 -34.79 20.15
C LEU A 87 1.48 -36.11 20.43
N THR A 88 0.27 -36.00 20.99
CA THR A 88 -0.66 -37.14 21.03
C THR A 88 -1.26 -37.36 19.64
N GLU A 89 -1.94 -38.48 19.43
CA GLU A 89 -2.60 -38.74 18.14
C GLU A 89 -3.64 -37.63 17.81
N LYS A 90 -4.36 -37.16 18.83
CA LYS A 90 -5.28 -36.01 18.72
C LYS A 90 -4.56 -34.71 18.37
N GLY A 91 -3.40 -34.45 19.00
CA GLY A 91 -2.58 -33.27 18.68
C GLY A 91 -2.01 -33.34 17.27
N ARG A 92 -1.65 -34.54 16.80
CA ARG A 92 -1.17 -34.77 15.44
C ARG A 92 -2.26 -34.54 14.40
N GLU A 93 -3.48 -35.00 14.66
CA GLU A 93 -4.63 -34.81 13.77
C GLU A 93 -5.04 -33.32 13.69
N GLU A 94 -5.07 -32.61 14.82
CA GLU A 94 -5.35 -31.16 14.85
C GLU A 94 -4.23 -30.35 14.18
N ALA A 95 -2.96 -30.73 14.38
CA ALA A 95 -1.83 -30.12 13.69
C ALA A 95 -1.89 -30.35 12.17
N GLU A 96 -2.28 -31.55 11.72
CA GLU A 96 -2.41 -31.84 10.30
C GLU A 96 -3.61 -31.10 9.67
N LYS A 97 -4.71 -30.96 10.41
CA LYS A 97 -5.87 -30.16 10.00
C LYS A 97 -5.51 -28.67 9.91
N SER A 98 -4.84 -28.13 10.91
CA SER A 98 -4.34 -26.75 10.92
C SER A 98 -3.38 -26.51 9.75
N ALA A 99 -2.45 -27.43 9.49
CA ALA A 99 -1.54 -27.36 8.35
C ALA A 99 -2.30 -27.35 7.00
N LYS A 100 -3.33 -28.19 6.83
CA LYS A 100 -4.18 -28.21 5.63
C LYS A 100 -5.00 -26.94 5.46
N GLU A 101 -5.52 -26.36 6.54
CA GLU A 101 -6.24 -25.08 6.47
C GLU A 101 -5.30 -23.91 6.15
N MET A 102 -4.10 -23.89 6.76
CA MET A 102 -3.05 -22.93 6.43
C MET A 102 -2.60 -23.06 4.98
N GLU A 103 -2.46 -24.27 4.45
CA GLU A 103 -2.13 -24.51 3.05
C GLU A 103 -3.21 -23.93 2.12
N LYS A 104 -4.49 -24.20 2.39
CA LYS A 104 -5.61 -23.64 1.60
C LYS A 104 -5.64 -22.12 1.66
N ALA A 105 -5.42 -21.53 2.83
CA ALA A 105 -5.34 -20.09 3.00
C ALA A 105 -4.16 -19.50 2.22
N ALA A 106 -2.98 -20.12 2.31
CA ALA A 106 -1.77 -19.68 1.62
C ALA A 106 -1.90 -19.76 0.09
N ILE A 107 -2.51 -20.83 -0.44
CA ILE A 107 -2.80 -20.95 -1.88
C ILE A 107 -3.81 -19.89 -2.34
N SER A 108 -4.87 -19.67 -1.56
CA SER A 108 -5.88 -18.64 -1.86
C SER A 108 -5.28 -17.23 -1.88
N ILE A 109 -4.42 -16.90 -0.91
CA ILE A 109 -3.71 -15.62 -0.82
C ILE A 109 -2.73 -15.49 -1.98
N ARG A 110 -1.98 -16.56 -2.31
CA ARG A 110 -1.09 -16.55 -3.46
C ARG A 110 -1.85 -16.26 -4.76
N ASP A 111 -2.94 -16.97 -5.00
CA ASP A 111 -3.62 -16.91 -6.29
C ASP A 111 -4.46 -15.62 -6.45
N ARG A 112 -5.02 -15.08 -5.34
CA ARG A 112 -5.87 -13.88 -5.37
C ARG A 112 -5.16 -12.57 -5.07
N LEU A 113 -4.18 -12.58 -4.16
CA LEU A 113 -3.48 -11.37 -3.70
C LEU A 113 -2.05 -11.28 -4.25
N LEU A 114 -1.30 -12.37 -4.33
CA LEU A 114 0.11 -12.35 -4.76
C LEU A 114 0.31 -12.83 -6.20
N SER A 115 -0.74 -13.01 -6.99
CA SER A 115 -0.57 -13.37 -8.40
C SER A 115 -0.20 -12.10 -9.20
N PRO A 116 0.82 -12.15 -10.08
CA PRO A 116 1.26 -10.99 -10.86
C PRO A 116 0.13 -10.32 -11.64
N THR A 117 -0.82 -11.12 -12.13
CA THR A 117 -1.99 -10.65 -12.85
C THR A 117 -3.00 -9.94 -11.95
N ALA A 118 -3.25 -10.43 -10.73
CA ALA A 118 -4.11 -9.74 -9.77
C ALA A 118 -3.45 -8.45 -9.26
N ALA A 119 -2.14 -8.47 -9.02
CA ALA A 119 -1.41 -7.31 -8.54
C ALA A 119 -1.37 -6.17 -9.56
N ALA A 120 -1.08 -6.50 -10.82
CA ALA A 120 -1.14 -5.54 -11.92
C ALA A 120 -2.55 -4.96 -12.09
N ARG A 121 -3.59 -5.80 -12.03
CA ARG A 121 -4.99 -5.34 -12.12
C ARG A 121 -5.37 -4.42 -10.96
N ASN A 122 -5.03 -4.78 -9.72
CA ASN A 122 -5.34 -3.98 -8.54
C ASN A 122 -4.60 -2.64 -8.57
N THR A 123 -3.34 -2.64 -9.04
CA THR A 123 -2.55 -1.42 -9.26
C THR A 123 -3.25 -0.50 -10.25
N VAL A 124 -3.60 -1.00 -11.44
CA VAL A 124 -4.28 -0.19 -12.47
C VAL A 124 -5.60 0.39 -11.97
N ILE A 125 -6.39 -0.38 -11.22
CA ILE A 125 -7.66 0.10 -10.65
C ILE A 125 -7.40 1.19 -9.60
N ALA A 126 -6.41 1.01 -8.74
CA ALA A 126 -6.06 1.98 -7.71
C ALA A 126 -5.52 3.29 -8.32
N ASP A 127 -4.62 3.21 -9.29
CA ASP A 127 -4.06 4.37 -9.98
C ASP A 127 -5.13 5.13 -10.77
N PHE A 128 -6.03 4.41 -11.46
CA PHE A 128 -7.17 5.03 -12.14
C PHE A 128 -8.10 5.76 -11.16
N PHE A 129 -8.41 5.14 -10.02
CA PHE A 129 -9.25 5.77 -9.01
C PHE A 129 -8.58 7.02 -8.43
N LEU A 130 -7.28 6.96 -8.13
CA LEU A 130 -6.50 8.11 -7.68
C LEU A 130 -6.47 9.22 -8.72
N ALA A 131 -6.30 8.90 -10.00
CA ALA A 131 -6.33 9.89 -11.09
C ALA A 131 -7.65 10.65 -11.13
N VAL A 132 -8.79 9.94 -11.05
CA VAL A 132 -10.13 10.55 -11.04
C VAL A 132 -10.32 11.45 -9.83
N VAL A 133 -9.95 10.98 -8.63
CA VAL A 133 -10.07 11.78 -7.40
C VAL A 133 -9.18 13.03 -7.48
N LYS A 134 -7.93 12.91 -7.96
CA LYS A 134 -7.00 14.03 -8.12
C LYS A 134 -7.49 15.05 -9.13
N LEU A 135 -7.98 14.63 -10.29
CA LEU A 135 -8.53 15.53 -11.30
C LEU A 135 -9.77 16.28 -10.80
N LEU A 136 -10.71 15.57 -10.14
CA LEU A 136 -11.90 16.21 -9.58
C LEU A 136 -11.53 17.19 -8.47
N ALA A 137 -10.68 16.79 -7.54
CA ALA A 137 -10.24 17.65 -6.46
C ALA A 137 -9.42 18.83 -6.97
N GLY A 138 -8.56 18.64 -7.96
CA GLY A 138 -7.80 19.68 -8.63
C GLY A 138 -8.70 20.71 -9.31
N PHE A 139 -9.73 20.24 -10.01
CA PHE A 139 -10.74 21.10 -10.64
C PHE A 139 -11.52 21.93 -9.58
N PHE A 140 -12.04 21.30 -8.53
CA PHE A 140 -12.80 22.02 -7.49
C PHE A 140 -11.95 22.96 -6.64
N SER A 141 -10.69 22.61 -6.39
CA SER A 141 -9.75 23.42 -5.60
C SER A 141 -8.98 24.45 -6.42
N ALA A 142 -9.14 24.45 -7.75
CA ALA A 142 -8.29 25.19 -8.70
C ALA A 142 -6.78 24.91 -8.51
N SER A 143 -6.42 23.71 -8.04
CA SER A 143 -5.03 23.30 -7.80
C SER A 143 -4.41 22.73 -9.08
N VAL A 144 -3.48 23.49 -9.66
CA VAL A 144 -2.72 23.04 -10.86
C VAL A 144 -1.83 21.85 -10.53
N GLY A 145 -1.34 21.74 -9.30
CA GLY A 145 -0.58 20.56 -8.86
C GLY A 145 -1.40 19.28 -8.97
N LEU A 146 -2.63 19.28 -8.44
CA LEU A 146 -3.51 18.10 -8.51
C LEU A 146 -4.01 17.82 -9.93
N ILE A 147 -4.25 18.87 -10.72
CA ILE A 147 -4.65 18.72 -12.12
C ILE A 147 -3.52 18.09 -12.92
N ALA A 148 -2.28 18.55 -12.75
CA ALA A 148 -1.11 17.98 -13.43
C ALA A 148 -0.88 16.52 -13.04
N ASP A 149 -0.90 16.22 -11.74
CA ASP A 149 -0.63 14.87 -11.23
C ASP A 149 -1.75 13.87 -11.58
N GLY A 150 -3.01 14.34 -11.56
CA GLY A 150 -4.15 13.56 -12.04
C GLY A 150 -4.14 13.35 -13.56
N ALA A 151 -3.65 14.33 -14.33
CA ALA A 151 -3.53 14.23 -15.79
C ALA A 151 -2.43 13.24 -16.19
N ASP A 152 -1.29 13.23 -15.50
CA ASP A 152 -0.22 12.22 -15.71
C ASP A 152 -0.76 10.81 -15.46
N ALA A 153 -1.41 10.57 -14.32
CA ALA A 153 -1.98 9.26 -14.01
C ALA A 153 -3.08 8.80 -15.00
N ALA A 154 -3.85 9.76 -15.55
CA ALA A 154 -4.83 9.46 -16.60
C ALA A 154 -4.16 9.05 -17.93
N ILE A 155 -3.08 9.73 -18.32
CA ILE A 155 -2.31 9.37 -19.53
C ILE A 155 -1.67 8.01 -19.37
N ASP A 156 -1.15 7.67 -18.20
CA ASP A 156 -0.58 6.34 -17.92
C ASP A 156 -1.64 5.24 -18.11
N THR A 157 -2.87 5.48 -17.68
CA THR A 157 -3.97 4.52 -17.85
C THR A 157 -4.40 4.39 -19.32
N VAL A 158 -4.56 5.52 -20.01
CA VAL A 158 -4.97 5.53 -21.42
C VAL A 158 -3.86 4.95 -22.31
N SER A 159 -2.60 5.28 -22.03
CA SER A 159 -1.45 4.78 -22.78
C SER A 159 -1.34 3.27 -22.66
N ALA A 160 -1.48 2.69 -21.46
CA ALA A 160 -1.53 1.24 -21.27
C ALA A 160 -2.65 0.57 -22.09
N SER A 161 -3.83 1.21 -22.14
CA SER A 161 -4.98 0.73 -22.94
C SER A 161 -4.69 0.79 -24.45
N VAL A 162 -4.05 1.87 -24.91
CA VAL A 162 -3.65 2.07 -26.31
C VAL A 162 -2.54 1.10 -26.72
N VAL A 163 -1.54 0.84 -25.86
CA VAL A 163 -0.52 -0.19 -26.08
C VAL A 163 -1.17 -1.56 -26.23
N TRP A 164 -2.07 -1.93 -25.30
CA TRP A 164 -2.77 -3.21 -25.35
C TRP A 164 -3.58 -3.38 -26.65
N ALA A 165 -4.32 -2.34 -27.05
CA ALA A 165 -5.04 -2.35 -28.32
C ALA A 165 -4.08 -2.42 -29.52
N GLY A 166 -2.97 -1.69 -29.49
CA GLY A 166 -1.93 -1.70 -30.52
C GLY A 166 -1.36 -3.09 -30.76
N ILE A 167 -1.04 -3.83 -29.70
CA ILE A 167 -0.58 -5.23 -29.77
C ILE A 167 -1.69 -6.11 -30.38
N LYS A 168 -2.94 -5.99 -29.89
CA LYS A 168 -4.07 -6.80 -30.36
C LYS A 168 -4.35 -6.63 -31.86
N PHE A 169 -4.21 -5.41 -32.38
CA PHE A 169 -4.45 -5.10 -33.79
C PHE A 169 -3.17 -5.10 -34.65
N LYS A 170 -2.01 -5.51 -34.10
CA LYS A 170 -0.68 -5.45 -34.75
C LYS A 170 -0.34 -4.06 -35.31
N LYS A 171 -0.82 -3.00 -34.64
CA LYS A 171 -0.59 -1.59 -34.96
C LYS A 171 0.20 -0.89 -33.86
N GLU A 172 1.27 -1.52 -33.40
CA GLU A 172 2.10 -1.04 -32.29
C GLU A 172 2.71 0.35 -32.55
N PHE A 173 3.11 0.62 -33.80
CA PHE A 173 3.60 1.94 -34.22
C PHE A 173 2.55 3.04 -34.04
N LEU A 174 1.29 2.77 -34.42
CA LEU A 174 0.21 3.73 -34.30
C LEU A 174 -0.15 3.99 -32.83
N GLY A 175 -0.15 2.94 -32.00
CA GLY A 175 -0.35 3.06 -30.56
C GLY A 175 0.72 3.94 -29.91
N THR A 176 1.99 3.71 -30.26
CA THR A 176 3.12 4.52 -29.77
C THR A 176 3.01 5.99 -30.21
N LEU A 177 2.63 6.24 -31.46
CA LEU A 177 2.44 7.60 -31.99
C LEU A 177 1.31 8.35 -31.26
N ILE A 178 0.21 7.67 -30.95
CA ILE A 178 -0.91 8.24 -30.18
C ILE A 178 -0.44 8.63 -28.77
N ILE A 179 0.32 7.77 -28.10
CA ILE A 179 0.82 8.02 -26.74
C ILE A 179 1.76 9.22 -26.72
N ILE A 180 2.73 9.28 -27.63
CA ILE A 180 3.65 10.42 -27.75
C ILE A 180 2.88 11.72 -27.99
N SER A 181 1.86 11.67 -28.86
CA SER A 181 1.02 12.85 -29.16
C SER A 181 0.23 13.31 -27.94
N MET A 182 -0.36 12.38 -27.18
CA MET A 182 -1.07 12.69 -25.92
C MET A 182 -0.14 13.31 -24.88
N MET A 183 1.02 12.71 -24.64
CA MET A 183 2.00 13.25 -23.69
C MET A 183 2.45 14.66 -24.07
N PHE A 184 2.64 14.91 -25.37
CA PHE A 184 3.04 16.23 -25.87
C PHE A 184 1.94 17.29 -25.66
N ILE A 185 0.68 16.97 -25.95
CA ILE A 185 -0.46 17.87 -25.73
C ILE A 185 -0.60 18.19 -24.24
N THR A 186 -0.48 17.19 -23.36
CA THR A 186 -0.61 17.41 -21.92
C THR A 186 0.55 18.24 -21.38
N ALA A 187 1.79 17.98 -21.81
CA ALA A 187 2.94 18.78 -21.43
C ALA A 187 2.76 20.26 -21.84
N ILE A 188 2.26 20.53 -23.05
CA ILE A 188 1.98 21.90 -23.49
C ILE A 188 0.87 22.54 -22.64
N SER A 189 -0.21 21.80 -22.36
CA SER A 189 -1.36 22.30 -21.59
C SER A 189 -0.95 22.65 -20.16
N ILE A 190 -0.27 21.73 -19.47
CA ILE A 190 0.26 21.95 -18.12
C ILE A 190 1.30 23.08 -18.12
N GLY A 191 2.16 23.12 -19.14
CA GLY A 191 3.17 24.17 -19.29
C GLY A 191 2.54 25.56 -19.46
N TYR A 192 1.54 25.68 -20.32
CA TYR A 192 0.79 26.91 -20.51
C TYR A 192 0.12 27.37 -19.21
N GLU A 193 -0.56 26.46 -18.50
CA GLU A 193 -1.25 26.80 -17.26
C GLU A 193 -0.30 27.13 -16.11
N SER A 194 0.89 26.52 -16.10
CA SER A 194 1.96 26.88 -15.17
C SER A 194 2.49 28.28 -15.43
N VAL A 195 2.72 28.65 -16.70
CA VAL A 195 3.20 29.98 -17.08
C VAL A 195 2.16 31.06 -16.78
N THR A 196 0.88 30.84 -17.11
CA THR A 196 -0.18 31.80 -16.79
C THR A 196 -0.29 32.02 -15.29
N LYS A 197 -0.20 30.97 -14.47
CA LYS A 197 -0.20 31.12 -13.01
C LYS A 197 1.03 31.83 -12.44
N ILE A 198 2.20 31.67 -13.07
CA ILE A 198 3.38 32.47 -12.70
C ILE A 198 3.14 33.95 -13.01
N ILE A 199 2.56 34.26 -14.17
CA ILE A 199 2.21 35.63 -14.56
C ILE A 199 1.18 36.20 -13.58
N ASP A 200 0.10 35.46 -13.27
CA ASP A 200 -0.92 35.86 -12.29
C ASP A 200 -0.34 36.09 -10.89
N ALA A 201 0.69 35.31 -10.52
CA ALA A 201 1.41 35.48 -9.27
C ALA A 201 2.23 36.76 -9.21
N ILE A 202 2.85 37.12 -10.32
CA ILE A 202 3.62 38.36 -10.44
C ILE A 202 2.68 39.58 -10.51
N THR A 203 1.50 39.44 -11.14
CA THR A 203 0.49 40.52 -11.26
C THR A 203 -0.46 40.61 -10.07
N ALA A 204 -0.21 39.85 -8.99
CA ALA A 204 -1.01 39.81 -7.76
C ALA A 204 -2.52 39.50 -7.98
N THR A 205 -2.85 38.84 -9.08
CA THR A 205 -4.22 38.42 -9.44
C THR A 205 -4.49 36.96 -9.11
N ILE A 206 -3.64 36.28 -8.33
CA ILE A 206 -3.86 34.86 -7.99
C ILE A 206 -5.18 34.72 -7.22
N PRO A 207 -6.21 34.06 -7.77
CA PRO A 207 -7.28 33.57 -6.94
C PRO A 207 -6.68 32.50 -6.02
N PRO A 208 -6.74 32.65 -4.69
CA PRO A 208 -6.20 31.65 -3.78
C PRO A 208 -6.83 30.29 -4.08
N ILE A 209 -6.04 29.22 -3.88
CA ILE A 209 -6.57 27.84 -3.92
C ILE A 209 -7.83 27.83 -3.06
N SER A 210 -8.97 27.51 -3.69
CA SER A 210 -10.28 27.69 -3.08
C SER A 210 -10.49 26.73 -1.89
N MET A 211 -9.84 25.56 -1.94
CA MET A 211 -9.95 24.52 -0.92
C MET A 211 -8.59 23.84 -0.61
N PRO A 212 -7.69 24.52 0.13
CA PRO A 212 -6.36 23.99 0.41
C PRO A 212 -6.38 22.71 1.26
N TYR A 213 -7.36 22.53 2.14
CA TYR A 213 -7.52 21.30 2.93
C TYR A 213 -7.89 20.09 2.07
N LEU A 214 -8.67 20.29 1.00
CA LEU A 214 -9.02 19.22 0.05
C LEU A 214 -7.78 18.73 -0.69
N VAL A 215 -6.94 19.67 -1.14
CA VAL A 215 -5.66 19.40 -1.81
C VAL A 215 -4.74 18.58 -0.91
N VAL A 216 -4.54 19.00 0.34
CA VAL A 216 -3.69 18.31 1.31
C VAL A 216 -4.23 16.91 1.62
N ALA A 217 -5.55 16.76 1.79
CA ALA A 217 -6.16 15.47 2.08
C ALA A 217 -5.99 14.48 0.91
N VAL A 218 -6.23 14.92 -0.32
CA VAL A 218 -6.14 14.06 -1.51
C VAL A 218 -4.71 13.64 -1.79
N GLU A 219 -3.73 14.55 -1.69
CA GLU A 219 -2.32 14.19 -1.81
C GLU A 219 -1.85 13.28 -0.68
N GLY A 220 -2.30 13.53 0.55
CA GLY A 220 -2.01 12.65 1.68
C GLY A 220 -2.52 11.22 1.46
N ILE A 221 -3.75 11.06 0.98
CA ILE A 221 -4.33 9.75 0.64
C ILE A 221 -3.53 9.10 -0.50
N ALA A 222 -3.18 9.85 -1.54
CA ALA A 222 -2.42 9.34 -2.66
C ALA A 222 -1.03 8.84 -2.26
N LEU A 223 -0.34 9.56 -1.37
CA LEU A 223 0.97 9.18 -0.87
C LEU A 223 0.90 7.88 -0.05
N VAL A 224 -0.12 7.72 0.80
CA VAL A 224 -0.37 6.49 1.55
C VAL A 224 -0.68 5.33 0.59
N ALA A 225 -1.56 5.55 -0.39
CA ALA A 225 -1.90 4.55 -1.39
C ALA A 225 -0.68 4.10 -2.21
N ALA A 226 0.15 5.05 -2.65
CA ALA A 226 1.39 4.77 -3.36
C ALA A 226 2.38 3.96 -2.52
N ALA A 227 2.50 4.26 -1.23
CA ALA A 227 3.37 3.50 -0.33
C ALA A 227 2.87 2.07 -0.12
N ILE A 228 1.55 1.87 0.03
CA ILE A 228 0.93 0.54 0.11
C ILE A 228 1.15 -0.22 -1.20
N LEU A 229 0.92 0.42 -2.34
CA LEU A 229 1.13 -0.18 -3.67
C LEU A 229 2.59 -0.56 -3.90
N HIS A 230 3.54 0.31 -3.57
CA HIS A 230 4.97 0.04 -3.70
C HIS A 230 5.37 -1.21 -2.90
N PHE A 231 4.86 -1.33 -1.68
CA PHE A 231 5.12 -2.51 -0.88
C PHE A 231 4.41 -3.74 -1.42
N TYR A 232 3.14 -3.62 -1.79
CA TYR A 232 2.39 -4.72 -2.38
C TYR A 232 3.08 -5.28 -3.64
N GLN A 233 3.57 -4.41 -4.53
CA GLN A 233 4.32 -4.77 -5.74
C GLN A 233 5.69 -5.42 -5.44
N ARG A 234 6.33 -5.09 -4.32
CA ARG A 234 7.64 -5.65 -3.94
C ARG A 234 7.59 -7.13 -3.56
N TYR A 235 6.43 -7.64 -3.12
CA TYR A 235 6.29 -9.01 -2.61
C TYR A 235 5.56 -9.96 -3.57
N VAL A 236 5.00 -9.42 -4.65
CA VAL A 236 4.48 -10.15 -5.81
C VAL A 236 5.66 -10.56 -6.69
#